data_AF-A0A9Q5GR31-F1
#
_entry.id   AF-A0A9Q5GR31-F1
#
_cell.length_a   1.000
_cell.length_b   1.000
_cell.length_c   1.000
_cell.angle_alpha   90.00
_cell.angle_beta   90.00
_cell.angle_gamma   90.00
#
_symmetry.space_group_name_H-M   'P 1'
#
loop_
_entity.id
_entity.type
_entity.pdbx_description
1 polymer ?
#
loop_
_entity_poly.entity_id
_entity_poly.type
_entity_poly.pdbx_seq_one_letter_code
_entity_poly.pdbx_strand_id
1 'polypeptide(L)'
;MLKTELLELLKDMADDAEVNETIQGVEGLTKTFDSNSIGLDEFKNILEINEVAKSYYQSSLDSGVGKGVSKYKENFSKNELPKLVEDGIKAKSNEGKTPDQIKLDEALAEIQKIKVEKAQSEMKAKYTKVLSDKGFGTDWLDLIKLSDNEESNDKTIEKLSELYNTAVTRGINSKITENPPIPEKGQGLSKPKDTFVKGLGL
;
A
#
# COMPACT_ATOMS: atom_id res chain seq x y z
N MET A 1 10.04 50.13 -38.28
CA MET A 1 9.90 50.38 -39.74
C MET A 1 9.10 51.65 -39.98
N LEU A 2 9.54 52.47 -40.93
CA LEU A 2 8.84 53.63 -41.44
C LEU A 2 7.78 53.22 -42.48
N LYS A 3 6.76 54.06 -42.67
CA LYS A 3 5.71 53.82 -43.69
C LYS A 3 6.29 53.60 -45.10
N THR A 4 7.37 54.31 -45.43
CA THR A 4 8.06 54.20 -46.71
C THR A 4 8.70 52.83 -46.91
N GLU A 5 9.35 52.30 -45.88
CA GLU A 5 9.98 50.97 -45.88
C GLU A 5 8.93 49.86 -46.01
N LEU A 6 7.77 50.00 -45.34
CA LEU A 6 6.65 49.06 -45.49
C LEU A 6 6.11 49.03 -46.92
N LEU A 7 5.97 50.21 -47.54
CA LEU A 7 5.45 50.35 -48.90
C LEU A 7 6.39 49.74 -49.95
N GLU A 8 7.70 49.82 -49.72
CA GLU A 8 8.70 49.22 -50.59
C GLU A 8 8.65 47.69 -50.48
N LEU A 9 8.60 47.17 -49.26
CA LEU A 9 8.43 45.74 -49.01
C LEU A 9 7.19 45.18 -49.72
N LEU A 10 6.04 45.87 -49.63
CA LEU A 10 4.80 45.45 -50.28
C LEU A 10 4.84 45.54 -51.80
N LYS A 11 5.67 46.41 -52.38
CA LYS A 11 5.82 46.55 -53.84
C LYS A 11 6.75 45.51 -54.45
N ASP A 12 7.74 45.07 -53.67
CA ASP A 12 8.68 44.04 -54.09
C ASP A 12 8.10 42.62 -53.94
N MET A 13 6.92 42.49 -53.33
CA MET A 13 6.16 41.24 -53.28
C MET A 13 5.63 40.87 -54.66
N ALA A 14 5.63 39.57 -54.96
CA ALA A 14 4.92 39.06 -56.12
C ALA A 14 3.42 39.33 -55.99
N ASP A 15 2.73 39.55 -57.12
CA ASP A 15 1.30 39.86 -57.16
C ASP A 15 0.41 38.75 -56.54
N ASP A 16 0.93 37.52 -56.46
CA ASP A 16 0.27 36.34 -55.90
C ASP A 16 0.76 35.95 -54.50
N ALA A 17 1.65 36.74 -53.87
CA ALA A 17 2.19 36.43 -52.56
C ALA A 17 1.17 36.65 -51.42
N GLU A 18 1.18 35.74 -50.43
CA GLU A 18 0.41 35.83 -49.19
C GLU A 18 0.96 36.95 -48.29
N VAL A 19 0.20 38.03 -48.17
CA VAL A 19 0.55 39.22 -47.36
C VAL A 19 0.71 38.88 -45.88
N ASN A 20 -0.13 37.99 -45.34
CA ASN A 20 -0.09 37.63 -43.92
C ASN A 20 1.20 36.89 -43.53
N GLU A 21 1.64 35.94 -44.35
CA GLU A 21 2.89 35.19 -44.11
C GLU A 21 4.11 36.11 -44.24
N THR A 22 4.10 36.99 -45.25
CA THR A 22 5.21 37.93 -45.49
C THR A 22 5.35 38.93 -44.35
N ILE A 23 4.24 39.49 -43.84
CA ILE A 23 4.26 40.42 -42.70
C ILE A 23 4.68 39.71 -41.40
N GLN A 24 4.30 38.45 -41.20
CA GLN A 24 4.72 37.67 -40.02
C GLN A 24 6.22 37.43 -39.95
N GLY A 25 6.89 37.30 -41.11
CA GLY A 25 8.34 37.10 -41.19
C GLY A 25 9.19 38.36 -40.97
N VAL A 26 8.58 39.55 -40.92
CA VAL A 26 9.30 40.81 -40.75
C VAL A 26 9.44 41.16 -39.27
N GLU A 27 10.68 41.18 -38.80
CA GLU A 27 11.03 41.52 -37.43
C GLU A 27 10.54 42.93 -37.06
N GLY A 28 9.72 43.02 -36.00
CA GLY A 28 9.19 44.30 -35.49
C GLY A 28 7.93 44.83 -36.18
N LEU A 29 7.36 44.14 -37.18
CA LEU A 29 6.05 44.49 -37.77
C LEU A 29 4.87 43.86 -37.02
N THR A 30 5.06 42.67 -36.48
CA THR A 30 4.11 42.04 -35.55
C THR A 30 4.59 42.27 -34.12
N LYS A 31 3.66 42.47 -33.18
CA LYS A 31 4.01 42.44 -31.76
C LYS A 31 4.46 41.02 -31.45
N THR A 32 5.77 40.80 -31.31
CA THR A 32 6.31 39.58 -30.74
C THR A 32 5.71 39.42 -29.35
N PHE A 33 5.09 38.27 -29.08
CA PHE A 33 4.62 37.92 -27.75
C PHE A 33 5.84 37.73 -26.86
N ASP A 34 6.22 38.76 -26.10
CA ASP A 34 7.27 38.67 -25.10
C ASP A 34 6.64 38.21 -23.78
N SER A 35 6.85 36.93 -23.45
CA SER A 35 6.36 36.35 -22.20
C SER A 35 6.96 37.00 -20.95
N ASN A 36 8.10 37.69 -21.07
CA ASN A 36 8.75 38.39 -19.96
C ASN A 36 8.21 39.81 -19.75
N SER A 37 7.48 40.36 -20.71
CA SER A 37 6.91 41.72 -20.63
C SER A 37 5.44 41.76 -20.23
N ILE A 38 4.80 40.60 -20.02
CA ILE A 38 3.38 40.54 -19.65
C ILE A 38 3.25 40.90 -18.17
N GLY A 39 2.76 42.12 -17.92
CA GLY A 39 2.35 42.57 -16.60
C GLY A 39 1.01 41.96 -16.18
N LEU A 40 0.62 42.26 -14.94
CA LEU A 40 -0.65 41.78 -14.37
C LEU A 40 -1.86 42.29 -15.17
N ASP A 41 -1.81 43.51 -15.68
CA ASP A 41 -2.92 44.12 -16.40
C ASP A 41 -3.03 43.61 -17.84
N GLU A 42 -1.91 43.36 -18.54
CA GLU A 42 -1.92 42.62 -19.80
C GLU A 42 -2.46 41.20 -19.61
N PHE A 43 -2.08 40.51 -18.53
CA PHE A 43 -2.61 39.18 -18.24
C PHE A 43 -4.12 39.18 -18.00
N LYS A 44 -4.64 40.14 -17.21
CA LYS A 44 -6.10 40.32 -17.04
C LYS A 44 -6.79 40.57 -18.38
N ASN A 45 -6.22 41.44 -19.21
CA ASN A 45 -6.76 41.74 -20.52
C ASN A 45 -6.79 40.51 -21.43
N ILE A 46 -5.75 39.67 -21.40
CA ILE A 46 -5.74 38.38 -22.10
C ILE A 46 -6.89 37.49 -21.61
N LEU A 47 -7.13 37.41 -20.30
CA LEU A 47 -8.25 36.63 -19.74
C LEU A 47 -9.62 37.24 -20.08
N GLU A 48 -9.73 38.54 -20.34
CA GLU A 48 -10.99 39.16 -20.75
C GLU A 48 -11.32 38.90 -22.23
N ILE A 49 -10.31 38.94 -23.10
CA ILE A 49 -10.48 38.83 -24.55
C ILE A 49 -10.44 37.37 -25.03
N ASN A 50 -9.69 36.50 -24.36
CA ASN A 50 -9.52 35.10 -24.75
C ASN A 50 -10.31 34.16 -23.82
N GLU A 51 -11.50 33.77 -24.27
CA GLU A 51 -12.41 32.89 -23.52
C GLU A 51 -11.81 31.52 -23.20
N VAL A 52 -10.95 30.98 -24.08
CA VAL A 52 -10.25 29.70 -23.86
C VAL A 52 -9.24 29.85 -22.71
N ALA A 53 -8.43 30.92 -22.74
CA ALA A 53 -7.46 31.20 -21.68
C ALA A 53 -8.16 31.44 -20.34
N LYS A 54 -9.27 32.19 -20.33
CA LYS A 54 -10.10 32.42 -19.14
C LYS A 54 -10.63 31.12 -18.53
N SER A 55 -11.23 30.28 -19.37
CA SER A 55 -11.84 29.02 -18.95
C SER A 55 -10.80 28.06 -18.37
N TYR A 56 -9.62 27.97 -19.00
CA TYR A 56 -8.52 27.17 -18.49
C TYR A 56 -8.00 27.69 -17.13
N TYR A 57 -7.77 29.00 -17.02
CA TYR A 57 -7.28 29.61 -15.77
C TYR A 57 -8.25 29.38 -14.61
N GLN A 58 -9.55 29.59 -14.86
CA GLN A 58 -10.60 29.36 -13.86
C GLN A 58 -10.70 27.88 -13.45
N SER A 59 -10.65 26.95 -14.42
CA SER A 59 -10.64 25.52 -14.12
C SER A 59 -9.43 25.09 -13.29
N SER A 60 -8.26 25.66 -13.57
CA SER A 60 -7.04 25.41 -12.81
C SER A 60 -7.16 25.91 -11.36
N LEU A 61 -7.69 27.11 -11.16
CA LEU A 61 -7.98 27.66 -9.84
C LEU A 61 -8.97 26.79 -9.07
N ASP A 62 -10.11 26.44 -9.69
CA ASP A 62 -11.13 25.61 -9.07
C ASP A 62 -10.60 24.21 -8.70
N SER A 63 -9.76 23.62 -9.56
CA SER A 63 -9.09 22.36 -9.26
C SER A 63 -8.12 22.49 -8.08
N GLY A 64 -7.33 23.57 -8.04
CA GLY A 64 -6.40 23.85 -6.95
C GLY A 64 -7.11 24.03 -5.61
N VAL A 65 -8.15 24.87 -5.59
CA VAL A 65 -8.99 25.11 -4.41
C VAL A 65 -9.70 23.83 -3.98
N GLY A 66 -10.29 23.09 -4.92
CA GLY A 66 -10.95 21.81 -4.63
C GLY A 66 -10.00 20.79 -4.01
N LYS A 67 -8.77 20.65 -4.54
CA LYS A 67 -7.73 19.79 -3.96
C LYS A 67 -7.32 20.28 -2.57
N GLY A 68 -7.18 21.60 -2.38
CA GLY A 68 -6.86 22.21 -1.08
C GLY A 68 -7.92 21.90 -0.02
N VAL A 69 -9.20 22.11 -0.34
CA VAL A 69 -10.33 21.81 0.55
C VAL A 69 -10.43 20.33 0.87
N SER A 70 -10.27 19.46 -0.13
CA SER A 70 -10.29 18.01 0.09
C SER A 70 -9.16 17.55 1.00
N LYS A 71 -7.93 18.03 0.78
CA LYS A 71 -6.79 17.75 1.65
C LYS A 71 -7.00 18.29 3.07
N TYR A 72 -7.55 19.49 3.21
CA TYR A 72 -7.86 20.05 4.51
C TYR A 72 -8.88 19.18 5.25
N LYS A 73 -9.99 18.80 4.60
CA LYS A 73 -11.01 17.92 5.19
C LYS A 73 -10.41 16.57 5.59
N GLU A 74 -9.61 15.97 4.72
CA GLU A 74 -8.94 14.71 5.01
C GLU A 74 -7.99 14.82 6.21
N ASN A 75 -7.17 15.86 6.25
CA ASN A 75 -6.24 16.12 7.34
C ASN A 75 -6.99 16.37 8.66
N PHE A 76 -8.04 17.19 8.62
CA PHE A 76 -8.89 17.47 9.77
C PHE A 76 -9.53 16.19 10.30
N SER A 77 -10.17 15.40 9.44
CA SER A 77 -10.83 14.15 9.83
C SER A 77 -9.85 13.09 10.36
N LYS A 78 -8.64 13.00 9.80
CA LYS A 78 -7.65 11.99 10.22
C LYS A 78 -6.86 12.37 11.47
N ASN A 79 -6.55 13.66 11.66
CA ASN A 79 -5.55 14.08 12.64
C ASN A 79 -6.08 15.01 13.72
N GLU A 80 -7.00 15.92 13.40
CA GLU A 80 -7.48 16.94 14.36
C GLU A 80 -8.77 16.51 15.05
N LEU A 81 -9.73 15.96 14.30
CA LEU A 81 -11.01 15.50 14.85
C LEU A 81 -10.82 14.41 15.92
N PRO A 82 -9.96 13.38 15.76
CA PRO A 82 -9.75 12.39 16.80
C PRO A 82 -9.19 13.00 18.08
N LYS A 83 -8.26 13.96 17.98
CA LYS A 83 -7.70 14.66 19.14
C LYS A 83 -8.77 15.47 19.88
N LEU A 84 -9.59 16.23 19.15
CA LEU A 84 -10.68 17.00 19.74
C LEU A 84 -11.70 16.09 20.45
N VAL A 85 -12.00 14.93 19.86
CA VAL A 85 -12.89 13.93 20.47
C VAL A 85 -12.25 13.33 21.72
N GLU A 86 -10.98 12.92 21.67
CA GLU A 86 -10.24 12.40 22.83
C GLU A 86 -10.19 13.42 23.98
N ASP A 87 -9.87 14.68 23.68
CA ASP A 87 -9.81 15.75 24.67
C ASP A 87 -11.19 16.02 25.27
N GLY A 88 -12.25 16.01 24.46
CA GLY A 88 -13.63 16.13 24.91
C GLY A 88 -14.07 14.97 25.82
N ILE A 89 -13.71 13.73 25.46
CA ILE A 89 -13.97 12.54 26.28
C ILE A 89 -13.21 12.64 27.59
N LYS A 90 -11.91 12.98 27.58
CA LYS A 90 -11.11 13.14 28.79
C LYS A 90 -11.68 14.20 29.71
N ALA A 91 -12.04 15.37 29.17
CA ALA A 91 -12.66 16.45 29.95
C ALA A 91 -13.97 15.99 30.61
N LYS A 92 -14.81 15.26 29.88
CA LYS A 92 -16.05 14.66 30.41
C LYS A 92 -15.79 13.56 31.44
N SER A 93 -14.83 12.67 31.21
CA SER A 93 -14.48 11.59 32.12
C SER A 93 -13.80 12.06 33.41
N ASN A 94 -13.19 13.24 33.37
CA ASN A 94 -12.55 13.89 34.50
C ASN A 94 -13.48 14.88 35.22
N GLU A 95 -14.69 15.12 34.70
CA GLU A 95 -15.69 15.99 35.31
C GLU A 95 -16.06 15.44 36.71
N GLY A 96 -15.81 16.24 37.76
CA GLY A 96 -16.10 15.87 39.15
C GLY A 96 -15.03 15.00 39.85
N LYS A 97 -13.92 14.66 39.19
CA LYS A 97 -12.78 13.96 39.80
C LYS A 97 -11.76 14.93 40.39
N THR A 98 -11.14 14.56 41.50
CA THR A 98 -10.00 15.32 42.03
C THR A 98 -8.73 15.05 41.20
N PRO A 99 -7.73 15.95 41.20
CA PRO A 99 -6.47 15.73 40.49
C PRO A 99 -5.77 14.42 40.87
N ASP A 100 -5.88 14.01 42.13
CA ASP A 100 -5.28 12.75 42.61
C ASP A 100 -6.03 11.51 42.10
N GLN A 101 -7.35 11.59 41.93
CA GLN A 101 -8.15 10.51 41.32
C GLN A 101 -7.85 10.36 39.84
N ILE A 102 -7.67 11.47 39.11
CA ILE A 102 -7.29 11.44 37.69
C ILE A 102 -5.93 10.75 37.52
N LYS A 103 -4.93 11.13 38.32
CA LYS A 103 -3.60 10.49 38.28
C LYS A 103 -3.64 9.01 38.65
N LEU A 104 -4.47 8.63 39.62
CA LEU A 104 -4.62 7.24 40.02
C LEU A 104 -5.25 6.41 38.89
N ASP A 105 -6.28 6.95 38.23
CA ASP A 105 -6.94 6.29 37.10
C ASP A 105 -6.00 6.14 35.90
N GLU A 106 -5.21 7.17 35.59
CA GLU A 106 -4.18 7.11 34.55
C GLU A 106 -3.12 6.06 34.86
N ALA A 107 -2.62 6.03 36.10
CA ALA A 107 -1.65 5.03 36.55
C ALA A 107 -2.22 3.60 36.49
N LEU A 108 -3.49 3.41 36.89
CA LEU A 108 -4.17 2.12 36.81
C LEU A 108 -4.36 1.67 35.35
N ALA A 109 -4.72 2.59 34.46
CA ALA A 109 -4.86 2.31 33.04
C ALA A 109 -3.51 1.92 32.40
N GLU A 110 -2.43 2.61 32.75
CA GLU A 110 -1.08 2.28 32.29
C GLU A 110 -0.62 0.91 32.81
N ILE A 111 -0.86 0.62 34.09
CA ILE A 111 -0.56 -0.70 34.68
C ILE A 111 -1.36 -1.81 33.97
N GLN A 112 -2.64 -1.58 33.66
CA GLN A 112 -3.45 -2.56 32.93
C GLN A 112 -2.91 -2.79 31.52
N LYS A 113 -2.54 -1.71 30.80
CA LYS A 113 -1.92 -1.81 29.48
C LYS A 113 -0.63 -2.64 29.51
N ILE A 114 0.26 -2.34 30.45
CA ILE A 114 1.52 -3.07 30.63
C ILE A 114 1.26 -4.56 30.95
N LYS A 115 0.25 -4.86 31.79
CA LYS A 115 -0.11 -6.25 32.09
C LYS A 115 -0.62 -6.99 30.86
N VAL A 116 -1.44 -6.36 30.03
CA VAL A 116 -1.95 -6.95 28.79
C VAL A 116 -0.80 -7.19 27.80
N GLU A 117 0.05 -6.19 27.57
CA GLU A 117 1.22 -6.31 26.69
C GLU A 117 2.18 -7.42 27.16
N LYS A 118 2.44 -7.49 28.46
CA LYS A 118 3.28 -8.53 29.06
C LYS A 118 2.66 -9.92 28.88
N ALA A 119 1.36 -10.08 29.18
CA ALA A 119 0.66 -11.34 28.99
C ALA A 119 0.69 -11.80 27.52
N GLN A 120 0.50 -10.88 26.57
CA GLN A 120 0.63 -11.18 25.14
C GLN A 120 2.05 -11.58 24.76
N SER A 121 3.06 -10.89 25.28
CA SER A 121 4.46 -11.22 25.03
C SER A 121 4.84 -12.60 25.59
N GLU A 122 4.41 -12.92 26.81
CA GLU A 122 4.64 -14.22 27.44
C GLU A 122 3.93 -15.33 26.67
N MET A 123 2.68 -15.09 26.26
CA MET A 123 1.92 -16.02 25.42
C MET A 123 2.63 -16.29 24.09
N LYS A 124 3.05 -15.24 23.37
CA LYS A 124 3.81 -15.37 22.12
C LYS A 124 5.07 -16.19 22.35
N ALA A 125 5.88 -15.85 23.35
CA ALA A 125 7.11 -16.56 23.66
C ALA A 125 6.88 -18.05 23.96
N LYS A 126 5.83 -18.39 24.72
CA LYS A 126 5.43 -19.78 25.00
C LYS A 126 5.11 -20.53 23.71
N TYR A 127 4.24 -19.99 22.86
CA TYR A 127 3.84 -20.69 21.63
C TYR A 127 4.92 -20.68 20.55
N THR A 128 5.84 -19.71 20.54
CA THR A 128 7.06 -19.78 19.73
C THR A 128 7.82 -21.06 20.04
N LYS A 129 8.00 -21.35 21.33
CA LYS A 129 8.72 -22.55 21.78
C LYS A 129 7.98 -23.83 21.40
N VAL A 130 6.66 -23.89 21.66
CA VAL A 130 5.83 -25.07 21.32
C VAL A 130 5.85 -25.36 19.82
N LEU A 131 5.78 -24.32 18.98
CA LEU A 131 5.87 -24.46 17.52
C LEU A 131 7.27 -24.91 17.07
N SER A 132 8.31 -24.32 17.64
CA SER A 132 9.71 -24.70 17.36
C SER A 132 9.98 -26.15 17.72
N ASP A 133 9.48 -26.62 18.87
CA ASP A 133 9.59 -28.01 19.33
C ASP A 133 8.89 -29.00 18.36
N LYS A 134 7.88 -28.54 17.62
CA LYS A 134 7.18 -29.31 16.57
C LYS A 134 7.74 -29.09 15.16
N GLY A 135 8.85 -28.36 15.02
CA GLY A 135 9.53 -28.13 13.75
C GLY A 135 8.98 -26.96 12.92
N PHE A 136 8.13 -26.11 13.51
CA PHE A 136 7.59 -24.92 12.86
C PHE A 136 8.42 -23.67 13.21
N GLY A 137 8.69 -22.83 12.20
CA GLY A 137 9.34 -21.54 12.39
C GLY A 137 8.44 -20.48 13.06
N THR A 138 9.03 -19.35 13.45
CA THR A 138 8.34 -18.23 14.12
C THR A 138 7.19 -17.64 13.31
N ASP A 139 7.29 -17.67 11.99
CA ASP A 139 6.30 -17.08 11.06
C ASP A 139 4.92 -17.75 11.18
N TRP A 140 4.87 -18.96 11.75
CA TRP A 140 3.62 -19.66 12.00
C TRP A 140 2.78 -19.03 13.10
N LEU A 141 3.36 -18.24 14.01
CA LEU A 141 2.61 -17.56 15.08
C LEU A 141 1.60 -16.57 14.53
N ASP A 142 1.95 -15.89 13.44
CA ASP A 142 1.05 -14.91 12.81
C ASP A 142 -0.07 -15.60 12.01
N LEU A 143 0.10 -16.87 11.67
CA LEU A 143 -0.89 -17.70 10.96
C LEU A 143 -1.82 -18.45 11.91
N ILE A 144 -1.44 -18.62 13.16
CA ILE A 144 -2.20 -19.38 14.16
C ILE A 144 -2.93 -18.40 15.07
N LYS A 145 -4.26 -18.48 15.06
CA LYS A 145 -5.10 -17.70 15.96
C LYS A 145 -4.98 -18.23 17.39
N LEU A 146 -4.07 -17.66 18.17
CA LEU A 146 -3.97 -17.90 19.60
C LEU A 146 -5.14 -17.25 20.34
N SER A 147 -5.66 -17.96 21.33
CA SER A 147 -6.74 -17.53 22.21
C SER A 147 -6.25 -17.51 23.67
N ASP A 148 -7.06 -16.96 24.56
CA ASP A 148 -6.78 -16.97 26.00
C ASP A 148 -6.91 -18.39 26.62
N ASN A 149 -7.43 -19.36 25.87
CA ASN A 149 -7.52 -20.75 26.30
C ASN A 149 -6.31 -21.55 25.80
N GLU A 150 -5.43 -21.91 26.74
CA GLU A 150 -4.20 -22.64 26.41
C GLU A 150 -4.46 -24.02 25.79
N GLU A 151 -5.42 -24.78 26.34
CA GLU A 151 -5.77 -26.10 25.83
C GLU A 151 -6.27 -26.05 24.37
N SER A 152 -7.02 -24.99 24.03
CA SER A 152 -7.48 -24.75 22.65
C SER A 152 -6.31 -24.47 21.71
N ASN A 153 -5.32 -23.70 22.14
CA ASN A 153 -4.15 -23.39 21.33
C ASN A 153 -3.28 -24.63 21.13
N ASP A 154 -3.03 -25.40 22.19
CA ASP A 154 -2.25 -26.63 22.12
C ASP A 154 -2.88 -27.64 21.15
N LYS A 155 -4.20 -27.87 21.25
CA LYS A 155 -4.94 -28.72 20.30
C LYS A 155 -4.87 -28.22 18.86
N THR A 156 -4.91 -26.89 18.66
CA THR A 156 -4.82 -26.30 17.33
C THR A 156 -3.45 -26.56 16.71
N ILE A 157 -2.40 -26.37 17.51
CA ILE A 157 -1.01 -26.59 17.09
C ILE A 157 -0.76 -28.08 16.82
N GLU A 158 -1.31 -28.98 17.64
CA GLU A 158 -1.26 -30.43 17.42
C GLU A 158 -1.91 -30.84 16.11
N LYS A 159 -3.15 -30.40 15.87
CA LYS A 159 -3.85 -30.70 14.60
C LYS A 159 -3.11 -30.14 13.39
N LEU A 160 -2.57 -28.93 13.50
CA LEU A 160 -1.74 -28.34 12.44
C LEU A 160 -0.51 -29.19 12.17
N SER A 161 0.17 -29.64 13.22
CA SER A 161 1.33 -30.53 13.16
C SER A 161 1.00 -31.84 12.45
N GLU A 162 -0.11 -32.48 12.80
CA GLU A 162 -0.57 -33.72 12.17
C GLU A 162 -0.88 -33.54 10.67
N LEU A 163 -1.62 -32.48 10.33
CA LEU A 163 -1.99 -32.19 8.94
C LEU A 163 -0.76 -31.89 8.08
N TYR A 164 0.17 -31.08 8.60
CA TYR A 164 1.41 -30.73 7.90
C TYR A 164 2.28 -31.97 7.67
N ASN A 165 2.52 -32.77 8.70
CA ASN A 165 3.31 -34.01 8.57
C ASN A 165 2.65 -35.01 7.62
N THR A 166 1.32 -35.11 7.62
CA THR A 166 0.58 -35.95 6.68
C THR A 166 0.75 -35.47 5.24
N ALA A 167 0.66 -34.16 5.00
CA ALA A 167 0.85 -33.57 3.67
C ALA A 167 2.28 -33.76 3.15
N VAL A 168 3.28 -33.52 4.00
CA VAL A 168 4.70 -33.74 3.68
C VAL A 168 4.95 -35.22 3.37
N THR A 169 4.48 -36.13 4.21
CA THR A 169 4.62 -37.58 4.00
C THR A 169 3.95 -38.02 2.69
N ARG A 170 2.76 -37.51 2.38
CA ARG A 170 2.06 -37.79 1.13
C ARG A 170 2.86 -37.28 -0.09
N GLY A 171 3.41 -36.06 -0.01
CA GLY A 171 4.24 -35.49 -1.07
C GLY A 171 5.53 -36.29 -1.31
N ILE A 172 6.21 -36.71 -0.23
CA ILE A 172 7.38 -37.58 -0.30
C ILE A 172 7.01 -38.93 -0.94
N ASN A 173 5.94 -39.57 -0.48
CA ASN A 173 5.48 -40.84 -1.03
C ASN A 173 5.10 -40.73 -2.52
N SER A 174 4.46 -39.62 -2.94
CA SER A 174 4.18 -39.36 -4.35
C SER A 174 5.46 -39.30 -5.16
N LYS A 175 6.47 -38.53 -4.69
CA LYS A 175 7.77 -38.43 -5.36
C LYS A 175 8.53 -39.75 -5.42
N ILE A 176 8.50 -40.56 -4.35
CA ILE A 176 9.11 -41.89 -4.33
C ILE A 176 8.38 -42.83 -5.30
N THR A 177 7.05 -42.71 -5.43
CA THR A 177 6.28 -43.54 -6.36
C THR A 177 6.51 -43.12 -7.81
N GLU A 178 6.56 -41.82 -8.09
CA GLU A 178 6.80 -41.25 -9.43
C GLU A 178 8.26 -41.44 -9.90
N ASN A 179 9.22 -41.39 -8.98
CA ASN A 179 10.64 -41.58 -9.26
C ASN A 179 11.24 -42.56 -8.23
N PRO A 180 11.00 -43.87 -8.40
CA PRO A 180 11.50 -44.87 -7.47
C PRO A 180 13.02 -44.80 -7.41
N PRO A 181 13.63 -44.84 -6.21
CA PRO A 181 15.08 -44.84 -6.09
C PRO A 181 15.64 -45.99 -6.93
N ILE A 182 16.59 -45.68 -7.82
CA ILE A 182 17.32 -46.69 -8.56
C ILE A 182 18.10 -47.49 -7.50
N PRO A 183 17.79 -48.77 -7.26
CA PRO A 183 18.52 -49.53 -6.26
C PRO A 183 20.00 -49.58 -6.65
N GLU A 184 20.89 -49.35 -5.69
CA GLU A 184 22.31 -49.63 -5.89
C GLU A 184 22.45 -51.08 -6.36
N LYS A 185 23.33 -51.32 -7.35
CA LYS A 185 23.52 -52.63 -7.97
C LYS A 185 23.62 -53.72 -6.90
N GLY A 186 22.59 -54.55 -6.78
CA GLY A 186 22.53 -55.69 -5.84
C GLY A 186 21.31 -55.76 -4.95
N GLN A 187 20.45 -54.72 -4.88
CA GLN A 187 19.25 -54.73 -4.03
C GLN A 187 17.96 -54.78 -4.87
N GLY A 188 17.67 -55.94 -5.48
CA GLY A 188 16.44 -56.16 -6.23
C GLY A 188 15.80 -57.51 -5.90
N LEU A 189 14.69 -57.45 -5.15
CA LEU A 189 13.62 -58.44 -5.00
C LEU A 189 14.02 -59.86 -4.53
N SER A 190 13.93 -60.11 -3.22
CA SER A 190 13.72 -61.48 -2.74
C SER A 190 12.36 -61.99 -3.25
N LYS A 191 12.39 -62.97 -4.16
CA LYS A 191 11.18 -63.65 -4.67
C LYS A 191 10.29 -64.12 -3.50
N PRO A 192 8.96 -64.12 -3.65
CA PRO A 192 8.09 -64.76 -2.66
C PRO A 192 8.50 -66.22 -2.53
N LYS A 193 8.69 -66.71 -1.31
CA LYS A 193 8.90 -68.14 -1.08
C LYS A 193 7.63 -68.87 -1.48
N ASP A 194 7.67 -69.58 -2.60
CA ASP A 194 6.71 -70.63 -2.95
C ASP A 194 6.75 -71.69 -1.83
N THR A 195 5.85 -71.58 -0.85
CA THR A 195 5.47 -72.71 -0.01
C THR A 195 4.54 -73.61 -0.83
N PHE A 196 5.14 -74.34 -1.77
CA PHE A 196 4.47 -75.43 -2.46
C PHE A 196 4.35 -76.62 -1.49
N VAL A 197 3.10 -76.95 -1.21
CA VAL A 197 2.62 -78.14 -0.51
C VAL A 197 3.38 -79.39 -0.96
N LYS A 198 4.10 -80.04 -0.04
CA LYS A 198 4.44 -81.47 -0.14
C LYS A 198 4.46 -82.10 1.25
N GLY A 199 3.37 -82.80 1.56
CA GLY A 199 3.19 -83.56 2.78
C GLY A 199 1.93 -84.41 2.73
N LEU A 200 1.75 -85.16 1.64
CA LEU A 200 0.77 -86.24 1.54
C LEU A 200 1.50 -87.46 1.00
N GLY A 201 1.56 -88.52 1.81
CA GLY A 201 1.86 -89.88 1.37
C GLY A 201 3.05 -90.55 2.05
N LEU A 202 2.82 -91.17 3.22
CA LEU A 202 2.79 -92.63 3.40
C LEU A 202 2.34 -92.98 4.82
#